data_AF-A0A445LKF9-F1
#
_entry.id   AF-A0A445LKF9-F1
#
_cell.length_a   1.000
_cell.length_b   1.000
_cell.length_c   1.000
_cell.angle_alpha   90.00
_cell.angle_beta   90.00
_cell.angle_gamma   90.00
#
_symmetry.space_group_name_H-M   'P 1'
#
loop_
_entity.id
_entity.type
_entity.pdbx_description
1 polymer ?
#
loop_
_entity_poly.entity_id
_entity_poly.type
_entity_poly.pdbx_seq_one_letter_code
_entity_poly.pdbx_strand_id
1 'polypeptide(L)'
;MLRVAARRLSSLSSSSPLRPNHAASAFLSRNDVVVDDHRSVPSSHPLLPFRGFATESLIHPIENSIIPQILPTVTAVKNPTSKIVYDDHNHERFPPGDPSKRAFAYFVLTGGRFAYASLVRLLVLKFVLSMSASKDVLALASLEVDLSSIEPGTTVTVKWRGKPVFIRRRTEDDIKLANSVDVGSLRDPQPDADRVKDPEWLIVIGVCTHLGCIPLPNAGDFGGWFCPCHGSHYDISGRIRKGPAPYNLEVPTYTFLEENKLMIG
;
A
#
# COMPACT_ATOMS: atom_id res chain seq x y z
N MET A 1 0.95 -24.71 38.57
CA MET A 1 1.39 -25.17 37.23
C MET A 1 0.92 -24.15 36.21
N LEU A 2 1.83 -23.41 35.57
CA LEU A 2 1.73 -22.97 34.17
C LEU A 2 3.07 -22.28 33.82
N ARG A 3 3.82 -22.88 32.90
CA ARG A 3 5.14 -22.41 32.43
C ARG A 3 4.91 -21.45 31.26
N VAL A 4 5.46 -20.24 31.35
CA VAL A 4 5.56 -19.30 30.22
C VAL A 4 6.91 -19.50 29.55
N ALA A 5 6.90 -19.94 28.29
CA ALA A 5 8.08 -20.15 27.47
C ALA A 5 8.55 -18.84 26.85
N ALA A 6 9.71 -18.34 27.26
CA ALA A 6 10.41 -17.24 26.60
C ALA A 6 11.34 -17.82 25.51
N ARG A 7 11.03 -17.56 24.23
CA ARG A 7 11.95 -17.83 23.12
C ARG A 7 12.94 -16.66 22.99
N ARG A 8 14.23 -16.97 23.17
CA ARG A 8 15.37 -16.13 22.80
C ARG A 8 15.48 -16.09 21.27
N LEU A 9 15.59 -14.89 20.70
CA LEU A 9 16.07 -14.69 19.33
C LEU A 9 17.48 -14.14 19.39
N SER A 10 18.43 -14.93 18.89
CA SER A 10 19.83 -14.61 18.75
C SER A 10 20.04 -13.73 17.52
N SER A 11 20.59 -12.53 17.69
CA SER A 11 21.05 -11.69 16.59
C SER A 11 22.46 -12.12 16.17
N LEU A 12 22.60 -12.53 14.91
CA LEU A 12 23.90 -12.75 14.27
C LEU A 12 24.48 -11.41 13.82
N SER A 13 25.66 -11.11 14.35
CA SER A 13 26.58 -10.07 13.90
C SER A 13 27.43 -10.58 12.73
N SER A 14 27.44 -9.85 11.62
CA SER A 14 28.56 -9.91 10.66
C SER A 14 29.02 -8.49 10.32
N SER A 15 30.26 -8.23 10.70
CA SER A 15 31.06 -7.04 10.39
C SER A 15 31.73 -7.13 9.02
N SER A 16 31.73 -6.05 8.24
CA SER A 16 32.92 -5.42 7.60
C SER A 16 32.54 -4.33 6.56
N PRO A 17 33.44 -3.38 6.22
CA PRO A 17 33.08 -2.00 5.88
C PRO A 17 33.25 -1.65 4.39
N LEU A 18 32.48 -0.64 3.92
CA LEU A 18 32.68 0.01 2.62
C LEU A 18 32.98 1.51 2.82
N ARG A 19 34.18 1.92 2.40
CA ARG A 19 34.62 3.31 2.19
C ARG A 19 33.83 3.95 1.04
N PRO A 20 33.57 5.26 1.06
CA PRO A 20 33.33 6.03 -0.16
C PRO A 20 34.59 6.82 -0.57
N ASN A 21 35.05 6.59 -1.80
CA ASN A 21 35.88 7.52 -2.56
C ASN A 21 34.94 8.50 -3.26
N HIS A 22 35.09 9.81 -3.01
CA HIS A 22 34.50 10.84 -3.87
C HIS A 22 35.53 11.24 -4.93
N ALA A 23 35.22 10.94 -6.19
CA ALA A 23 35.88 11.53 -7.36
C ALA A 23 34.86 12.40 -8.09
N ALA A 24 35.32 13.58 -8.49
CA ALA A 24 34.57 14.63 -9.15
C ALA A 24 34.18 14.27 -10.59
N SER A 25 33.04 14.80 -11.04
CA SER A 25 32.72 14.92 -12.46
C SER A 25 32.04 16.26 -12.69
N ALA A 26 32.75 17.12 -13.43
CA ALA A 26 32.29 18.41 -13.92
C ALA A 26 31.30 18.20 -15.08
N PHE A 27 30.19 18.95 -15.06
CA PHE A 27 29.32 19.12 -16.21
C PHE A 27 29.57 20.50 -16.83
N LEU A 28 30.10 20.47 -18.05
CA LEU A 28 30.11 21.59 -18.98
C LEU A 28 28.72 21.72 -19.60
N SER A 29 28.12 22.91 -19.53
CA SER A 29 27.09 23.32 -20.50
C SER A 29 27.46 24.68 -21.08
N ARG A 30 27.62 24.65 -22.39
CA ARG A 30 27.86 25.75 -23.32
C ARG A 30 26.57 26.55 -23.48
N ASN A 31 26.66 27.88 -23.57
CA ASN A 31 25.94 28.69 -24.56
C ASN A 31 26.41 30.14 -24.57
N ASP A 32 26.91 30.50 -25.74
CA ASP A 32 26.84 31.73 -26.55
C ASP A 32 27.00 33.15 -25.98
N VAL A 33 27.89 33.83 -26.71
CA VAL A 33 28.29 35.23 -26.67
C VAL A 33 27.22 36.10 -27.34
N VAL A 34 26.78 37.16 -26.66
CA VAL A 34 26.34 38.40 -27.29
C VAL A 34 26.91 39.57 -26.49
N VAL A 35 27.63 40.43 -27.19
CA VAL A 35 28.16 41.72 -26.71
C VAL A 35 27.08 42.77 -26.98
N ASP A 36 26.73 43.56 -25.98
CA ASP A 36 26.32 44.95 -26.23
C ASP A 36 26.62 45.84 -25.02
N ASP A 37 27.14 47.01 -25.34
CA ASP A 37 27.79 47.98 -24.46
C ASP A 37 26.79 49.12 -24.21
N HIS A 38 26.34 49.36 -22.97
CA HIS A 38 25.81 50.68 -22.61
C HIS A 38 25.85 50.97 -21.10
N ARG A 39 26.38 52.16 -20.84
CA ARG A 39 26.74 52.82 -19.60
C ARG A 39 25.52 53.42 -18.89
N SER A 40 25.30 53.13 -17.61
CA SER A 40 24.63 54.05 -16.66
C SER A 40 24.80 53.60 -15.20
N VAL A 41 25.17 54.56 -14.36
CA VAL A 41 25.37 54.47 -12.89
C VAL A 41 24.02 54.56 -12.19
N PRO A 42 23.80 53.89 -11.03
CA PRO A 42 23.56 54.68 -9.82
C PRO A 42 24.08 54.07 -8.48
N SER A 43 24.48 54.99 -7.61
CA SER A 43 24.25 55.06 -6.14
C SER A 43 24.69 53.90 -5.21
N SER A 44 25.80 54.16 -4.53
CA SER A 44 26.06 54.04 -3.08
C SER A 44 25.01 53.37 -2.17
N HIS A 45 25.33 52.17 -1.64
CA HIS A 45 24.92 51.65 -0.33
C HIS A 45 25.96 50.63 0.20
N PRO A 46 26.06 50.42 1.53
CA PRO A 46 27.33 50.13 2.21
C PRO A 46 27.79 48.67 2.09
N LEU A 47 29.08 48.50 1.84
CA LEU A 47 29.79 47.22 1.85
C LEU A 47 29.81 46.62 3.27
N LEU A 48 29.11 45.50 3.44
CA LEU A 48 29.40 44.53 4.50
C LEU A 48 30.84 44.04 4.31
N PRO A 49 31.68 43.94 5.36
CA PRO A 49 33.00 43.36 5.19
C PRO A 49 32.81 41.84 5.01
N PHE A 50 33.09 41.35 3.80
CA PHE A 50 33.42 39.95 3.61
C PHE A 50 34.64 39.65 4.49
N ARG A 51 34.39 38.99 5.63
CA ARG A 51 35.43 38.50 6.53
C ARG A 51 36.14 37.36 5.81
N GLY A 52 37.20 37.71 5.08
CA GLY A 52 38.09 36.73 4.47
C GLY A 52 38.62 35.79 5.55
N PHE A 53 38.69 34.50 5.22
CA PHE A 53 39.36 33.49 6.05
C PHE A 53 40.87 33.70 5.98
N ALA A 54 41.36 34.80 6.54
CA ALA A 54 42.76 34.97 6.88
C ALA A 54 42.96 34.43 8.30
N THR A 55 43.58 33.26 8.41
CA THR A 55 44.16 32.79 9.67
C THR A 55 45.40 33.63 9.97
N GLU A 56 45.24 34.82 10.53
CA GLU A 56 46.33 35.43 11.28
C GLU A 56 46.44 34.70 12.62
N SER A 57 47.60 34.09 12.86
CA SER A 57 47.91 33.49 14.15
C SER A 57 48.18 34.61 15.16
N LEU A 58 47.21 34.88 16.03
CA LEU A 58 47.41 35.76 17.18
C LEU A 58 48.18 35.01 18.26
N ILE A 59 49.51 35.01 18.16
CA ILE A 59 50.38 34.63 19.29
C ILE A 59 51.12 35.90 19.70
N HIS A 60 50.97 36.28 20.98
CA HIS A 60 51.74 37.36 21.58
C HIS A 60 53.24 37.08 21.43
N PRO A 61 54.04 38.05 20.95
CA PRO A 61 55.48 37.88 20.82
C PRO A 61 56.10 37.92 22.21
N ILE A 62 56.25 36.75 22.85
CA ILE A 62 57.13 36.63 24.02
C ILE A 62 58.57 36.58 23.48
N GLU A 63 59.15 37.76 23.44
CA GLU A 63 60.51 38.15 23.81
C GLU A 63 61.55 37.02 23.96
N ASN A 64 62.64 37.17 23.20
CA ASN A 64 63.93 36.45 23.26
C ASN A 64 64.03 35.07 22.58
N SER A 65 64.02 35.04 21.25
CA SER A 65 64.82 34.07 20.46
C SER A 65 65.09 34.56 19.03
N ILE A 66 66.36 34.48 18.61
CA ILE A 66 66.95 35.06 17.40
C ILE A 66 66.68 34.20 16.15
N ILE A 67 65.47 33.66 15.97
CA ILE A 67 65.16 32.81 14.80
C ILE A 67 63.90 33.32 14.07
N PRO A 68 63.94 33.51 12.73
CA PRO A 68 62.77 33.94 11.96
C PRO A 68 61.67 32.87 12.01
N GLN A 69 60.43 33.36 12.09
CA GLN A 69 59.16 32.62 12.19
C GLN A 69 59.14 31.26 11.49
N ILE A 70 59.19 30.19 12.28
CA ILE A 70 58.93 28.83 11.80
C ILE A 70 57.41 28.62 11.84
N LEU A 71 56.82 28.07 10.77
CA LEU A 71 55.39 27.78 10.70
C LEU A 71 54.96 26.90 11.90
N PRO A 72 53.85 27.20 12.61
CA PRO A 72 53.44 26.50 13.84
C PRO A 72 53.31 24.98 13.70
N THR A 73 52.97 24.51 12.50
CA THR A 73 52.90 23.09 12.15
C THR A 73 54.27 22.41 12.20
N VAL A 74 55.36 23.11 11.85
CA VAL A 74 56.72 22.57 11.87
C VAL A 74 57.29 22.50 13.29
N THR A 75 56.94 23.45 14.16
CA THR A 75 57.28 23.39 15.60
C THR A 75 56.53 22.26 16.31
N ALA A 76 55.25 22.05 15.99
CA ALA A 76 54.46 20.94 16.55
C ALA A 76 55.00 19.55 16.16
N VAL A 77 55.52 19.39 14.94
CA VAL A 77 56.13 18.13 14.48
C VAL A 77 57.49 17.87 15.14
N LYS A 78 58.28 18.93 15.39
CA LYS A 78 59.61 18.78 15.99
C LYS A 78 59.58 18.56 17.51
N ASN A 79 58.52 19.02 18.19
CA ASN A 79 58.31 18.81 19.63
C ASN A 79 56.89 18.27 19.90
N PRO A 80 56.62 16.98 19.61
CA PRO A 80 55.33 16.38 19.89
C PRO A 80 55.13 16.27 21.41
N THR A 81 54.24 17.08 21.96
CA THR A 81 53.79 16.93 23.35
C THR A 81 52.47 16.17 23.37
N SER A 82 52.23 15.32 24.37
CA SER A 82 50.95 14.61 24.54
C SER A 82 49.81 15.53 25.00
N LYS A 83 50.11 16.80 25.29
CA LYS A 83 49.18 17.79 25.82
C LYS A 83 48.61 18.58 24.65
N ILE A 84 47.51 18.11 24.09
CA ILE A 84 46.76 18.85 23.07
C ILE A 84 46.10 20.06 23.77
N VAL A 85 46.70 21.24 23.62
CA VAL A 85 46.09 22.51 24.02
C VAL A 85 45.30 23.01 22.84
N TYR A 86 43.97 22.99 22.95
CA TYR A 86 43.10 23.58 21.94
C TYR A 86 43.17 25.10 22.07
N ASP A 87 43.14 25.78 20.93
CA ASP A 87 42.96 27.23 20.92
C ASP A 87 41.52 27.55 21.32
N ASP A 88 41.34 27.98 22.57
CA ASP A 88 40.06 28.35 23.16
C ASP A 88 39.72 29.84 22.89
N HIS A 89 40.52 30.57 22.13
CA HIS A 89 40.38 32.02 21.97
C HIS A 89 39.09 32.44 21.24
N ASN A 90 38.45 31.52 20.51
CA ASN A 90 37.20 31.79 19.77
C ASN A 90 36.17 30.65 19.85
N HIS A 91 36.29 29.76 20.84
CA HIS A 91 35.35 28.67 21.07
C HIS A 91 34.62 28.87 22.40
N GLU A 92 33.41 29.44 22.34
CA GLU A 92 32.51 29.42 23.50
C GLU A 92 32.06 27.98 23.76
N ARG A 93 32.69 27.34 24.75
CA ARG A 93 32.29 26.01 25.18
C ARG A 93 31.12 26.13 26.17
N PHE A 94 29.91 25.87 25.69
CA PHE A 94 28.75 25.81 26.58
C PHE A 94 28.96 24.71 27.66
N PRO A 95 28.59 24.98 28.92
CA PRO A 95 28.70 23.98 29.97
C PRO A 95 27.81 22.77 29.66
N PRO A 96 28.20 21.56 30.08
CA PRO A 96 27.37 20.38 29.89
C PRO A 96 26.00 20.60 30.55
N GLY A 97 24.93 20.42 29.78
CA GLY A 97 23.56 20.64 30.25
C GLY A 97 23.19 19.75 31.44
N ASP A 98 22.44 20.32 32.38
CA ASP A 98 22.00 19.72 33.63
C ASP A 98 21.31 18.35 33.41
N PRO A 99 21.87 17.23 33.94
CA PRO A 99 21.32 15.89 33.78
C PRO A 99 19.88 15.74 34.30
N SER A 100 19.49 16.49 35.33
CA SER A 100 18.16 16.40 35.95
C SER A 100 17.02 16.81 35.02
N LYS A 101 17.30 17.70 34.05
CA LYS A 101 16.31 18.24 33.10
C LYS A 101 16.12 17.37 31.85
N ARG A 102 16.98 16.37 31.63
CA ARG A 102 16.95 15.51 30.43
C ARG A 102 15.68 14.68 30.35
N ALA A 103 15.18 14.20 31.49
CA ALA A 103 13.96 13.41 31.54
C ALA A 103 12.75 14.19 31.00
N PHE A 104 12.60 15.46 31.42
CA PHE A 104 11.57 16.35 30.90
C PHE A 104 11.77 16.64 29.40
N ALA A 105 13.01 16.90 28.96
CA ALA A 105 13.31 17.12 27.55
C ALA A 105 12.95 15.89 26.68
N TYR A 106 13.27 14.68 27.12
CA TYR A 106 12.91 13.45 26.42
C TYR A 106 11.42 13.19 26.42
N PHE A 107 10.71 13.52 27.50
CA PHE A 107 9.27 13.44 27.57
C PHE A 107 8.62 14.35 26.51
N VAL A 108 9.04 15.63 26.43
CA VAL A 108 8.52 16.58 25.44
C VAL A 108 8.85 16.14 24.00
N LEU A 109 10.10 15.76 23.73
CA LEU A 109 10.53 15.30 22.41
C LEU A 109 9.80 14.03 21.97
N THR A 110 9.66 13.04 22.85
CA THR A 110 9.00 11.78 22.53
C THR A 110 7.49 11.96 22.40
N GLY A 111 6.87 12.76 23.26
CA GLY A 111 5.46 13.13 23.17
C GLY A 111 5.13 13.83 21.85
N GLY A 112 5.97 14.79 21.43
CA GLY A 112 5.86 15.45 20.13
C GLY A 112 5.99 14.47 18.95
N ARG A 113 6.95 13.55 19.00
CA ARG A 113 7.12 12.51 17.97
C ARG A 113 5.93 11.56 17.90
N PHE A 114 5.35 11.19 19.04
CA PHE A 114 4.14 10.36 19.09
C PHE A 114 2.94 11.06 18.45
N ALA A 115 2.72 12.33 18.78
CA ALA A 115 1.65 13.13 18.19
C ALA A 115 1.83 13.27 16.66
N TYR A 116 3.05 13.60 16.22
CA TYR A 116 3.40 13.68 14.80
C TYR A 116 3.17 12.36 14.06
N ALA A 117 3.69 11.25 14.58
CA ALA A 117 3.52 9.93 13.97
C ALA A 117 2.04 9.52 13.90
N SER A 118 1.25 9.85 14.91
CA SER A 118 -0.20 9.60 14.93
C SER A 118 -0.93 10.41 13.85
N LEU A 119 -0.58 11.68 13.67
CA LEU A 119 -1.16 12.53 12.64
C LEU A 119 -0.82 12.03 11.23
N VAL A 120 0.45 11.71 10.97
CA VAL A 120 0.87 11.13 9.69
C VAL A 120 0.13 9.82 9.41
N ARG A 121 -0.01 8.94 10.41
CA ARG A 121 -0.77 7.69 10.29
C ARG A 121 -2.22 7.97 9.87
N LEU A 122 -2.90 8.91 10.53
CA LEU A 122 -4.28 9.24 10.21
C LEU A 122 -4.42 9.79 8.79
N LEU A 123 -3.50 10.65 8.35
CA LEU A 123 -3.49 11.19 6.98
C LEU A 123 -3.31 10.09 5.94
N VAL A 124 -2.33 9.20 6.13
CA VAL A 124 -2.09 8.07 5.22
C VAL A 124 -3.30 7.14 5.20
N LEU A 125 -3.88 6.81 6.36
CA LEU A 125 -5.08 5.97 6.41
C LEU A 125 -6.27 6.61 5.71
N LYS A 126 -6.49 7.91 5.88
CA LYS A 126 -7.58 8.62 5.19
C LYS A 126 -7.37 8.65 3.68
N PHE A 127 -6.14 8.86 3.23
CA PHE A 127 -5.80 8.81 1.81
C PHE A 127 -6.04 7.42 1.21
N VAL A 128 -5.54 6.36 1.86
CA VAL A 128 -5.76 4.98 1.41
C VAL A 128 -7.25 4.61 1.43
N LEU A 129 -7.97 4.96 2.50
CA LEU A 129 -9.41 4.70 2.60
C LEU A 129 -10.22 5.49 1.58
N SER A 130 -9.75 6.65 1.11
CA SER A 130 -10.41 7.40 0.04
C SER A 130 -10.39 6.68 -1.32
N MET A 131 -9.45 5.74 -1.50
CA MET A 131 -9.39 4.87 -2.69
C MET A 131 -10.19 3.57 -2.52
N SER A 132 -10.76 3.31 -1.33
CA SER A 132 -11.61 2.15 -1.08
C SER A 132 -13.05 2.39 -1.56
N ALA A 133 -13.88 1.34 -1.54
CA ALA A 133 -15.27 1.44 -2.00
C ALA A 133 -16.05 2.54 -1.27
N SER A 134 -16.71 3.41 -2.03
CA SER A 134 -17.50 4.52 -1.51
C SER A 134 -18.82 4.03 -0.90
N LYS A 135 -19.45 4.88 -0.08
CA LYS A 135 -20.66 4.50 0.69
C LYS A 135 -21.86 4.16 -0.19
N ASP A 136 -21.99 4.79 -1.35
CA ASP A 136 -23.00 4.47 -2.37
C ASP A 136 -22.78 3.08 -2.96
N VAL A 137 -21.53 2.68 -3.22
CA VAL A 137 -21.20 1.30 -3.65
C VAL A 137 -21.52 0.28 -2.55
N LEU A 138 -21.27 0.63 -1.29
CA LEU A 138 -21.66 -0.21 -0.14
C LEU A 138 -23.17 -0.24 0.11
N ALA A 139 -23.91 0.83 -0.23
CA ALA A 139 -25.37 0.83 -0.12
C ALA A 139 -26.01 -0.13 -1.14
N LEU A 140 -25.35 -0.42 -2.26
CA LEU A 140 -25.74 -1.44 -3.23
C LEU A 140 -25.38 -2.87 -2.77
N ALA A 141 -25.06 -3.08 -1.48
CA ALA A 141 -24.64 -4.37 -0.96
C ALA A 141 -25.78 -5.40 -0.90
N SER A 142 -27.02 -4.96 -0.65
CA SER A 142 -28.20 -5.80 -0.64
C SER A 142 -29.20 -5.35 -1.73
N LEU A 143 -29.88 -6.32 -2.35
CA LEU A 143 -30.92 -6.08 -3.35
C LEU A 143 -32.15 -6.91 -2.99
N GLU A 144 -33.30 -6.25 -2.92
CA GLU A 144 -34.60 -6.91 -2.79
C GLU A 144 -35.21 -7.11 -4.18
N VAL A 145 -35.63 -8.33 -4.47
CA VAL A 145 -36.26 -8.74 -5.74
C VAL A 145 -37.61 -9.36 -5.45
N ASP A 146 -38.65 -8.91 -6.15
CA ASP A 146 -39.98 -9.49 -6.07
C ASP A 146 -40.09 -10.76 -6.93
N LEU A 147 -40.42 -11.89 -6.28
CA LEU A 147 -40.52 -13.20 -6.92
C LEU A 147 -41.87 -13.41 -7.63
N SER A 148 -42.89 -12.61 -7.31
CA SER A 148 -44.25 -12.79 -7.84
C SER A 148 -44.35 -12.63 -9.36
N SER A 149 -43.44 -11.84 -9.94
CA SER A 149 -43.38 -11.54 -11.37
C SER A 149 -42.78 -12.65 -12.23
N ILE A 150 -42.21 -13.70 -11.62
CA ILE A 150 -41.41 -14.72 -12.33
C ILE A 150 -42.25 -15.98 -12.58
N GLU A 151 -42.46 -16.31 -13.85
CA GLU A 151 -43.16 -17.53 -14.26
C GLU A 151 -42.27 -18.78 -14.16
N PRO A 152 -42.82 -19.96 -13.85
CA PRO A 152 -42.06 -21.22 -13.82
C PRO A 152 -41.36 -21.51 -15.15
N GLY A 153 -40.11 -21.94 -15.09
CA GLY A 153 -39.26 -22.23 -16.25
C GLY A 153 -38.55 -21.00 -16.85
N THR A 154 -38.89 -19.79 -16.40
CA THR A 154 -38.22 -18.56 -16.84
C THR A 154 -37.01 -18.21 -15.98
N THR A 155 -36.06 -17.48 -16.56
CA THR A 155 -34.85 -17.00 -15.87
C THR A 155 -34.76 -15.49 -16.01
N VAL A 156 -34.83 -14.79 -14.89
CA VAL A 156 -34.68 -13.34 -14.83
C VAL A 156 -33.25 -13.00 -14.44
N THR A 157 -32.68 -11.98 -15.10
CA THR A 157 -31.34 -11.48 -14.80
C THR A 157 -31.46 -10.14 -14.10
N VAL A 158 -30.99 -10.06 -12.87
CA VAL A 158 -30.89 -8.81 -12.09
C VAL A 158 -29.44 -8.40 -11.91
N LYS A 159 -29.15 -7.11 -11.79
CA LYS A 159 -27.79 -6.60 -11.57
C LYS A 159 -27.55 -6.40 -10.07
N TRP A 160 -26.57 -7.10 -9.50
CA TRP A 160 -26.16 -6.98 -8.10
C TRP A 160 -24.64 -6.85 -7.99
N ARG A 161 -24.15 -5.82 -7.28
CA ARG A 161 -22.71 -5.49 -7.16
C ARG A 161 -21.96 -5.44 -8.50
N GLY A 162 -22.63 -4.95 -9.56
CA GLY A 162 -22.08 -4.89 -10.91
C GLY A 162 -22.02 -6.21 -11.67
N LYS A 163 -22.40 -7.33 -11.04
CA LYS A 163 -22.48 -8.67 -11.64
C LYS A 163 -23.94 -9.01 -11.98
N PRO A 164 -24.20 -9.76 -13.05
CA PRO A 164 -25.53 -10.34 -13.28
C PRO A 164 -25.77 -11.46 -12.26
N VAL A 165 -26.98 -11.53 -11.72
CA VAL A 165 -27.49 -12.65 -10.91
C VAL A 165 -28.69 -13.22 -11.65
N PHE A 166 -28.64 -14.52 -11.90
CA PHE A 166 -29.74 -15.26 -12.50
C PHE A 166 -30.63 -15.80 -11.40
N ILE A 167 -31.90 -15.44 -11.49
CA ILE A 167 -32.98 -15.96 -10.65
C ILE A 167 -33.84 -16.80 -11.57
N ARG A 168 -33.79 -18.12 -11.39
CA ARG A 168 -34.60 -19.07 -12.16
C ARG A 168 -35.63 -19.68 -11.24
N ARG A 169 -36.89 -19.62 -11.68
CA ARG A 169 -37.98 -20.40 -11.09
C ARG A 169 -38.04 -21.74 -11.81
N ARG A 170 -37.70 -22.83 -11.14
CA ARG A 170 -37.57 -24.17 -11.73
C ARG A 170 -38.93 -24.89 -11.75
N THR A 171 -39.14 -25.72 -12.76
CA THR A 171 -40.29 -26.64 -12.82
C THR A 171 -40.00 -27.93 -12.04
N GLU A 172 -41.01 -28.76 -11.74
CA GLU A 172 -40.73 -30.04 -11.07
C GLU A 172 -39.83 -30.96 -11.91
N ASP A 173 -39.90 -30.87 -13.23
CA ASP A 173 -39.07 -31.66 -14.14
C ASP A 173 -37.62 -31.17 -14.14
N ASP A 174 -37.39 -29.85 -14.05
CA ASP A 174 -36.05 -29.28 -13.86
C ASP A 174 -35.41 -29.78 -12.55
N ILE A 175 -36.20 -29.84 -11.48
CA ILE A 175 -35.74 -30.31 -10.15
C ILE A 175 -35.38 -31.80 -10.19
N LYS A 176 -36.23 -32.63 -10.82
CA LYS A 176 -35.94 -34.06 -11.02
C LYS A 176 -34.69 -34.26 -11.87
N LEU A 177 -34.54 -33.47 -12.94
CA LEU A 177 -33.35 -33.51 -13.79
C LEU A 177 -32.10 -33.15 -12.99
N ALA A 178 -32.11 -32.08 -12.20
CA ALA A 178 -30.99 -31.67 -11.37
C ALA A 178 -30.55 -32.77 -10.37
N ASN A 179 -31.54 -33.43 -9.75
CA ASN A 179 -31.32 -34.46 -8.72
C ASN A 179 -30.93 -35.83 -9.28
N SER A 180 -31.26 -36.13 -10.54
CA SER A 180 -30.91 -37.40 -11.20
C SER A 180 -29.48 -37.44 -11.75
N VAL A 181 -28.78 -36.30 -11.76
CA VAL A 181 -27.37 -36.23 -12.19
C VAL A 181 -26.46 -36.91 -11.18
N ASP A 182 -25.62 -37.82 -11.66
CA ASP A 182 -24.56 -38.43 -10.85
C ASP A 182 -23.52 -37.38 -10.41
N VAL A 183 -23.51 -37.08 -9.11
CA VAL A 183 -22.64 -36.07 -8.49
C VAL A 183 -21.16 -36.46 -8.61
N GLY A 184 -20.83 -37.75 -8.64
CA GLY A 184 -19.45 -38.23 -8.76
C GLY A 184 -18.82 -37.97 -10.12
N SER A 185 -19.64 -37.87 -11.18
CA SER A 185 -19.19 -37.54 -12.54
C SER A 185 -18.87 -36.07 -12.76
N LEU A 186 -19.28 -35.19 -11.83
CA LEU A 186 -19.11 -33.76 -11.96
C LEU A 186 -17.68 -33.34 -11.64
N ARG A 187 -17.16 -32.34 -12.36
CA ARG A 187 -15.84 -31.76 -12.07
C ARG A 187 -15.80 -31.10 -10.69
N ASP A 188 -16.90 -30.45 -10.30
CA ASP A 188 -17.08 -29.82 -9.01
C ASP A 188 -18.30 -30.48 -8.33
N PRO A 189 -18.08 -31.59 -7.60
CA PRO A 189 -19.14 -32.41 -7.04
C PRO A 189 -19.95 -31.64 -5.99
N GLN A 190 -21.18 -31.28 -6.36
CA GLN A 190 -22.12 -30.63 -5.46
C GLN A 190 -23.55 -31.12 -5.73
N PRO A 191 -24.26 -31.65 -4.74
CA PRO A 191 -25.67 -32.00 -4.89
C PRO A 191 -26.52 -30.73 -4.99
N ASP A 192 -27.70 -30.83 -5.60
CA ASP A 192 -28.57 -29.66 -5.81
C ASP A 192 -29.09 -29.09 -4.47
N ALA A 193 -29.37 -29.96 -3.50
CA ALA A 193 -29.85 -29.58 -2.17
C ALA A 193 -28.88 -28.67 -1.40
N ASP A 194 -27.57 -28.75 -1.67
CA ASP A 194 -26.57 -27.89 -1.03
C ASP A 194 -26.44 -26.53 -1.73
N ARG A 195 -27.00 -26.38 -2.92
CA ARG A 195 -26.93 -25.15 -3.74
C ARG A 195 -28.14 -24.25 -3.57
N VAL A 196 -29.27 -24.81 -3.16
CA VAL A 196 -30.54 -24.10 -3.05
C VAL A 196 -31.15 -24.29 -1.67
N LYS A 197 -31.72 -23.23 -1.11
CA LYS A 197 -32.51 -23.30 0.12
C LYS A 197 -33.94 -23.83 -0.14
N ASP A 198 -34.50 -23.44 -1.27
CA ASP A 198 -35.81 -23.86 -1.74
C ASP A 198 -35.61 -24.49 -3.14
N PRO A 199 -36.05 -25.73 -3.38
CA PRO A 199 -35.86 -26.37 -4.67
C PRO A 199 -36.58 -25.65 -5.83
N GLU A 200 -37.63 -24.87 -5.60
CA GLU A 200 -38.30 -24.10 -6.66
C GLU A 200 -37.38 -22.98 -7.20
N TRP A 201 -36.51 -22.42 -6.35
CA TRP A 201 -35.74 -21.22 -6.67
C TRP A 201 -34.25 -21.49 -6.75
N LEU A 202 -33.69 -21.28 -7.94
CA LEU A 202 -32.25 -21.27 -8.14
C LEU A 202 -31.74 -19.84 -8.33
N ILE A 203 -30.82 -19.44 -7.47
CA ILE A 203 -30.17 -18.13 -7.51
C ILE A 203 -28.68 -18.35 -7.68
N VAL A 204 -28.12 -17.89 -8.80
CA VAL A 204 -26.69 -18.02 -9.11
C VAL A 204 -26.13 -16.74 -9.70
N ILE A 205 -24.88 -16.43 -9.41
CA ILE A 205 -24.16 -15.33 -10.02
C ILE A 205 -23.83 -15.72 -11.47
N GLY A 206 -24.30 -14.92 -12.43
CA GLY A 206 -24.13 -15.12 -13.86
C GLY A 206 -22.74 -14.77 -14.38
N VAL A 207 -21.71 -15.09 -13.62
CA VAL A 207 -20.30 -14.85 -13.97
C VAL A 207 -19.62 -16.20 -14.14
N CYS A 208 -19.23 -16.50 -15.37
CA CYS A 208 -18.56 -17.74 -15.71
C CYS A 208 -17.24 -17.86 -14.94
N THR A 209 -17.04 -18.98 -14.25
CA THR A 209 -15.86 -19.21 -13.39
C THR A 209 -14.56 -19.43 -14.16
N HIS A 210 -14.62 -19.49 -15.49
CA HIS A 210 -13.42 -19.51 -16.34
C HIS A 210 -12.69 -18.15 -16.31
N LEU A 211 -13.30 -17.13 -16.92
CA LEU A 211 -12.70 -15.80 -17.14
C LEU A 211 -13.74 -14.66 -17.01
N GLY A 212 -14.88 -14.91 -16.38
CA GLY A 212 -15.83 -13.86 -15.99
C GLY A 212 -16.85 -13.42 -17.04
N CYS A 213 -16.94 -14.08 -18.19
CA CYS A 213 -18.01 -13.82 -19.18
C CYS A 213 -19.41 -14.13 -18.62
N ILE A 214 -20.46 -13.55 -19.22
CA ILE A 214 -21.86 -13.79 -18.86
C ILE A 214 -22.40 -14.99 -19.66
N PRO A 215 -22.79 -16.11 -19.01
CA PRO A 215 -23.43 -17.23 -19.69
C PRO A 215 -24.83 -16.85 -20.20
N LEU A 216 -25.22 -17.38 -21.36
CA LEU A 216 -26.55 -17.24 -21.94
C LEU A 216 -27.51 -18.25 -21.29
N PRO A 217 -28.70 -17.84 -20.82
CA PRO A 217 -29.69 -18.75 -20.24
C PRO A 217 -30.36 -19.62 -21.31
N ASN A 218 -30.85 -20.79 -20.90
CA ASN A 218 -31.55 -21.78 -21.75
C ASN A 218 -30.75 -22.18 -23.00
N ALA A 219 -29.42 -22.23 -22.88
CA ALA A 219 -28.51 -22.52 -23.98
C ALA A 219 -27.49 -23.60 -23.60
N GLY A 220 -26.98 -24.29 -24.62
CA GLY A 220 -26.00 -25.37 -24.50
C GLY A 220 -26.62 -26.75 -24.20
N ASP A 221 -25.76 -27.76 -24.23
CA ASP A 221 -26.12 -29.19 -24.20
C ASP A 221 -26.91 -29.67 -22.95
N PHE A 222 -26.96 -28.91 -21.86
CA PHE A 222 -27.51 -29.36 -20.56
C PHE A 222 -28.70 -28.54 -20.04
N GLY A 223 -29.33 -27.72 -20.89
CA GLY A 223 -30.56 -26.99 -20.56
C GLY A 223 -30.44 -25.87 -19.52
N GLY A 224 -29.24 -25.60 -19.02
CA GLY A 224 -28.97 -24.51 -18.07
C GLY A 224 -28.42 -23.27 -18.79
N TRP A 225 -27.09 -23.13 -18.77
CA TRP A 225 -26.42 -21.96 -19.33
C TRP A 225 -25.23 -22.33 -20.23
N PHE A 226 -24.99 -21.50 -21.23
CA PHE A 226 -23.85 -21.63 -22.14
C PHE A 226 -23.01 -20.36 -22.17
N CYS A 227 -21.72 -20.49 -21.90
CA CYS A 227 -20.76 -19.40 -22.02
C CYS A 227 -20.07 -19.44 -23.39
N PRO A 228 -20.38 -18.50 -24.31
CA PRO A 228 -19.88 -18.52 -25.68
C PRO A 228 -18.38 -18.21 -25.80
N CYS A 229 -17.76 -17.64 -24.75
CA CYS A 229 -16.36 -17.23 -24.81
C CYS A 229 -15.39 -18.40 -25.06
N HIS A 230 -15.60 -19.53 -24.39
CA HIS A 230 -14.75 -20.72 -24.50
C HIS A 230 -15.55 -22.03 -24.41
N GLY A 231 -16.86 -21.97 -24.65
CA GLY A 231 -17.74 -23.14 -24.71
C GLY A 231 -17.92 -23.85 -23.36
N SER A 232 -18.13 -23.11 -22.26
CA SER A 232 -18.47 -23.74 -20.97
C SER A 232 -19.97 -23.96 -20.87
N HIS A 233 -20.39 -25.19 -20.58
CA HIS A 233 -21.79 -25.57 -20.45
C HIS A 233 -22.15 -25.90 -19.01
N TYR A 234 -23.18 -25.25 -18.49
CA TYR A 234 -23.72 -25.43 -17.16
C TYR A 234 -25.09 -26.10 -17.24
N ASP A 235 -25.37 -26.99 -16.29
CA ASP A 235 -26.68 -27.62 -16.15
C ASP A 235 -27.71 -26.70 -15.48
N ILE A 236 -28.93 -27.21 -15.30
CA ILE A 236 -30.06 -26.50 -14.70
C ILE A 236 -29.84 -26.06 -13.24
N SER A 237 -28.84 -26.61 -12.54
CA SER A 237 -28.42 -26.24 -11.18
C SER A 237 -27.26 -25.22 -11.20
N GLY A 238 -26.80 -24.83 -12.39
CA GLY A 238 -25.64 -23.97 -12.59
C GLY A 238 -24.32 -24.70 -12.36
N ARG A 239 -24.30 -26.03 -12.42
CA ARG A 239 -23.09 -26.84 -12.24
C ARG A 239 -22.37 -27.03 -13.57
N ILE A 240 -21.05 -26.96 -13.54
CA ILE A 240 -20.25 -27.06 -14.74
C ILE A 240 -20.19 -28.51 -15.24
N ARG A 241 -20.53 -28.73 -16.51
CA ARG A 241 -20.55 -30.07 -17.13
C ARG A 241 -19.46 -30.24 -18.18
N LYS A 242 -19.23 -29.21 -19.00
CA LYS A 242 -18.31 -29.25 -20.14
C LYS A 242 -17.60 -27.92 -20.33
N GLY A 243 -16.41 -27.94 -20.90
CA GLY A 243 -15.60 -26.74 -21.18
C GLY A 243 -14.59 -26.40 -20.08
N PRO A 244 -13.84 -25.29 -20.22
CA PRO A 244 -12.67 -25.00 -19.39
C PRO A 244 -12.97 -24.44 -17.99
N ALA A 245 -14.19 -23.98 -17.70
CA ALA A 245 -14.53 -23.38 -16.41
C ALA A 245 -14.30 -24.35 -15.23
N PRO A 246 -13.43 -24.04 -14.24
CA PRO A 246 -13.05 -25.00 -13.21
C PRO A 246 -14.15 -25.33 -12.19
N TYR A 247 -15.06 -24.40 -11.91
CA TYR A 247 -16.04 -24.50 -10.81
C TYR A 247 -17.47 -24.27 -11.29
N ASN A 248 -18.44 -24.68 -10.47
CA ASN A 248 -19.86 -24.37 -10.65
C ASN A 248 -20.12 -22.85 -10.55
N LEU A 249 -21.26 -22.37 -11.07
CA LEU A 249 -21.67 -20.98 -10.85
C LEU A 249 -21.88 -20.74 -9.36
N GLU A 250 -21.37 -19.60 -8.89
CA GLU A 250 -21.42 -19.19 -7.49
C GLU A 250 -22.86 -18.94 -7.05
N VAL A 251 -23.26 -19.47 -5.90
CA VAL A 251 -24.54 -19.17 -5.27
C VAL A 251 -24.32 -17.99 -4.32
N PRO A 252 -24.97 -16.82 -4.51
CA PRO A 252 -24.79 -15.69 -3.61
C PRO A 252 -25.43 -15.98 -2.25
N THR A 253 -25.08 -15.19 -1.23
CA THR A 253 -25.83 -15.21 0.04
C THR A 253 -27.19 -14.55 -0.18
N TYR A 254 -28.27 -15.27 0.10
CA TYR A 254 -29.63 -14.74 -0.03
C TYR A 254 -30.54 -15.25 1.10
N THR A 255 -31.63 -14.54 1.34
CA THR A 255 -32.68 -14.91 2.30
C THR A 255 -34.06 -14.57 1.73
N PHE A 256 -35.02 -15.46 1.93
CA PHE A 256 -36.42 -15.17 1.63
C PHE A 256 -37.02 -14.34 2.77
N LEU A 257 -37.68 -13.24 2.42
CA LEU A 257 -38.41 -12.39 3.34
C LEU A 257 -39.91 -12.73 3.30
N GLU A 258 -40.64 -12.26 4.30
CA GLU A 258 -42.10 -12.25 4.27
C GLU A 258 -42.55 -11.37 3.07
N GLU A 259 -43.65 -11.71 2.39
CA GLU A 259 -44.16 -11.05 1.16
C GLU A 259 -43.56 -11.51 -0.20
N ASN A 260 -43.05 -12.74 -0.32
CA ASN A 260 -42.54 -13.26 -1.61
C ASN A 260 -41.36 -12.43 -2.18
N LYS A 261 -40.61 -11.76 -1.30
CA LYS A 261 -39.42 -11.00 -1.65
C LYS A 261 -38.16 -11.81 -1.35
N LEU A 262 -37.20 -11.73 -2.26
CA LEU A 262 -35.87 -12.29 -2.12
C LEU A 262 -34.88 -11.17 -1.83
N MET A 263 -34.17 -11.26 -0.71
CA MET A 263 -33.04 -10.38 -0.42
C MET A 263 -31.73 -11.08 -0.79
N ILE A 264 -30.93 -10.46 -1.64
CA ILE A 264 -29.60 -10.92 -2.06
C ILE A 264 -28.54 -10.00 -1.43
N GLY A 265 -27.60 -10.57 -0.69
CA GLY A 265 -26.47 -9.87 -0.08
C GLY A 265 -26.57 -9.60 1.41
#